data_AF-A0A0K8Q003-F1
#
_entry.id   AF-A0A0K8Q003-F1
#
_cell.length_a   1.000
_cell.length_b   1.000
_cell.length_c   1.000
_cell.angle_alpha   90.00
_cell.angle_beta   90.00
_cell.angle_gamma   90.00
#
_symmetry.space_group_name_H-M   'P 1'
#
loop_
_entity.id
_entity.type
_entity.pdbx_description
1 polymer ?
#
loop_
_entity_poly.entity_id
_entity_poly.type
_entity_poly.pdbx_seq_one_letter_code
_entity_poly.pdbx_strand_id
1 'polypeptide(L)'
;MADLDDAEKAFLAEHKDELTADERKTFEVQTDADKTAEQAAADKAAADQAAADKAAADKAEADKVEASAGKNVVISASVLEKLKADAARGVEAAEKLARNEASTFVKAHAARGAIKTSQEEKAVDLLMASAGKMREQLETFLTELPDNKLITAGELGSGHDGSAIEASSAADELHKLATDYALENKVSYGQATQIVASQKPELYAAANKVTGKGEEE
;
A
#
# COMPACT_ATOMS: atom_id res chain seq x y z
N MET A 1 -21.21 29.90 -51.61
CA MET A 1 -19.88 30.34 -52.06
C MET A 1 -20.01 30.58 -53.54
N ALA A 2 -19.86 31.83 -53.98
CA ALA A 2 -19.91 32.13 -55.40
C ALA A 2 -18.60 31.63 -56.00
N ASP A 3 -18.65 30.59 -56.83
CA ASP A 3 -17.50 30.17 -57.63
C ASP A 3 -17.26 31.24 -58.69
N LEU A 4 -16.54 32.29 -58.31
CA LEU A 4 -16.11 33.36 -59.22
C LEU A 4 -15.08 32.79 -60.19
N ASP A 5 -15.28 33.05 -61.47
CA ASP A 5 -14.28 32.69 -62.48
C ASP A 5 -13.03 33.57 -62.36
N ASP A 6 -11.96 33.20 -63.08
CA ASP A 6 -10.68 33.91 -63.00
C ASP A 6 -10.76 35.36 -63.53
N ALA A 7 -11.71 35.65 -64.43
CA ALA A 7 -11.93 37.00 -64.95
C ALA A 7 -12.69 37.87 -63.95
N GLU A 8 -13.69 37.32 -63.27
CA GLU A 8 -14.44 37.97 -62.20
C GLU A 8 -13.56 38.26 -60.99
N LYS A 9 -12.65 37.35 -60.63
CA LYS A 9 -11.63 37.57 -59.60
C LYS A 9 -10.67 38.69 -59.95
N ALA A 10 -10.23 38.76 -61.22
CA ALA A 10 -9.35 39.83 -61.69
C ALA A 10 -10.04 41.20 -61.63
N PHE A 11 -11.32 41.26 -62.04
CA PHE A 11 -12.13 42.47 -61.98
C PHE A 11 -12.33 42.96 -60.54
N LEU A 12 -12.66 42.06 -59.62
CA LEU A 12 -12.82 42.38 -58.19
C LEU A 12 -11.50 42.85 -57.55
N ALA A 13 -10.36 42.35 -58.02
CA ALA A 13 -9.05 42.80 -57.56
C ALA A 13 -8.69 44.21 -58.05
N GLU A 14 -9.09 44.59 -59.26
CA GLU A 14 -8.84 45.92 -59.83
C GLU A 14 -9.77 46.99 -59.24
N HIS A 15 -11.00 46.63 -58.90
CA HIS A 15 -12.00 47.54 -58.32
C HIS A 15 -12.14 47.41 -56.78
N LYS A 16 -11.17 46.82 -56.09
CA LYS A 16 -11.21 46.56 -54.63
C LYS A 16 -11.47 47.79 -53.76
N ASP A 17 -11.12 48.98 -54.26
CA ASP A 17 -11.29 50.26 -53.59
C ASP A 17 -12.73 50.82 -53.72
N GLU A 18 -13.50 50.32 -54.69
CA GLU A 18 -14.91 50.67 -54.92
C GLU A 18 -15.88 49.77 -54.13
N LEU A 19 -15.42 48.62 -53.64
CA LEU A 19 -16.24 47.71 -52.85
C LEU A 19 -16.39 48.16 -51.39
N THR A 20 -17.61 48.02 -50.87
CA THR A 20 -17.87 48.20 -49.44
C THR A 20 -17.30 47.05 -48.60
N ALA A 21 -17.15 47.24 -47.29
CA ALA A 21 -16.58 46.23 -46.40
C ALA A 21 -17.40 44.92 -46.38
N ASP A 22 -18.72 45.00 -46.49
CA ASP A 22 -19.61 43.84 -46.52
C ASP A 22 -19.53 43.09 -47.86
N GLU A 23 -19.36 43.80 -48.98
CA GLU A 23 -19.15 43.20 -50.30
C GLU A 23 -17.77 42.53 -50.38
N ARG A 24 -16.71 43.20 -49.91
CA ARG A 24 -15.38 42.59 -49.83
C ARG A 24 -15.38 41.32 -48.99
N LYS A 25 -16.14 41.30 -47.89
CA LYS A 25 -16.31 40.10 -47.06
C LYS A 25 -17.15 39.01 -47.74
N THR A 26 -18.14 39.39 -48.54
CA THR A 26 -19.01 38.45 -49.28
C THR A 26 -18.26 37.79 -50.44
N PHE A 27 -17.35 38.53 -51.10
CA PHE A 27 -16.55 38.06 -52.22
C PHE A 27 -15.12 37.63 -51.82
N GLU A 28 -14.81 37.60 -50.52
CA GLU A 28 -13.50 37.22 -49.96
C GLU A 28 -12.31 38.02 -50.52
N VAL A 29 -12.54 39.28 -50.92
CA VAL A 29 -11.51 40.18 -51.47
C VAL A 29 -10.80 40.89 -50.32
N GLN A 30 -9.63 40.39 -49.92
CA GLN A 30 -8.80 41.03 -48.90
C GLN A 30 -8.04 42.23 -49.47
N THR A 31 -8.08 43.37 -48.78
CA THR A 31 -7.20 44.50 -49.08
C THR A 31 -5.83 44.34 -48.43
N ASP A 32 -4.85 45.11 -48.90
CA ASP A 32 -3.51 45.15 -48.30
C ASP A 32 -3.56 45.65 -46.84
N ALA A 33 -4.56 46.47 -46.49
CA ALA A 33 -4.82 46.90 -45.12
C ALA A 33 -5.32 45.75 -44.23
N ASP A 34 -6.19 44.87 -44.74
CA ASP A 34 -6.71 43.72 -44.00
C ASP A 34 -5.60 42.70 -43.68
N LYS A 35 -4.73 42.42 -44.67
CA LYS A 35 -3.57 41.54 -44.47
C LYS A 35 -2.59 42.07 -43.43
N THR A 36 -2.39 43.39 -43.40
CA THR A 36 -1.50 44.04 -42.42
C THR A 36 -2.09 43.97 -41.01
N ALA A 37 -3.40 44.13 -40.85
CA ALA A 37 -4.07 44.04 -39.56
C ALA A 37 -4.05 42.61 -38.99
N GLU A 38 -4.24 41.60 -39.85
CA GLU A 38 -4.21 40.20 -39.44
C GLU A 38 -2.80 39.75 -39.02
N GLN A 39 -1.76 40.22 -39.74
CA GLN A 39 -0.37 39.98 -39.38
C GLN A 39 0.02 40.66 -38.06
N ALA A 40 -0.43 41.90 -37.82
CA ALA A 40 -0.18 42.59 -36.55
C ALA A 40 -0.88 41.92 -35.36
N ALA A 41 -2.06 41.32 -35.57
CA ALA A 41 -2.76 40.55 -34.54
C ALA A 41 -2.03 39.23 -34.21
N ALA A 42 -1.51 38.53 -35.22
CA ALA A 42 -0.72 37.31 -35.05
C ALA A 42 0.60 37.58 -34.30
N ASP A 43 1.31 38.66 -34.66
CA ASP A 43 2.57 39.04 -34.01
C ASP A 43 2.36 39.42 -32.54
N LYS A 44 1.24 40.10 -32.22
CA LYS A 44 0.89 40.43 -30.83
C LYS A 44 0.56 39.17 -30.01
N ALA A 45 -0.18 38.23 -30.58
CA ALA A 45 -0.48 36.96 -29.91
C ALA A 45 0.79 36.12 -29.64
N ALA A 46 1.73 36.10 -30.58
CA ALA A 46 3.02 35.44 -30.41
C ALA A 46 3.87 36.10 -29.30
N ALA A 47 3.87 37.43 -29.22
CA ALA A 47 4.58 38.17 -28.18
C ALA A 47 3.98 37.93 -26.77
N ASP A 48 2.65 37.93 -26.65
CA ASP A 48 1.96 37.67 -25.39
C ASP A 48 2.20 36.22 -24.90
N GLN A 49 2.25 35.25 -25.82
CA GLN A 49 2.55 33.86 -25.48
C GLN A 49 4.01 33.66 -25.05
N ALA A 50 4.96 34.31 -25.72
CA ALA A 50 6.37 34.29 -25.30
C ALA A 50 6.59 34.93 -23.92
N ALA A 51 5.83 35.97 -23.57
CA ALA A 51 5.87 36.59 -22.25
C ALA A 51 5.28 35.68 -21.16
N ALA A 52 4.19 34.95 -21.46
CA ALA A 52 3.59 33.98 -20.55
C ALA A 52 4.51 32.77 -20.30
N ASP A 53 5.16 32.25 -21.35
CA ASP A 53 6.09 31.13 -21.24
C ASP A 53 7.35 31.51 -20.43
N LYS A 54 7.85 32.74 -20.60
CA LYS A 54 8.95 33.26 -19.78
C LYS A 54 8.57 33.39 -18.30
N ALA A 55 7.37 33.90 -18.00
CA ALA A 55 6.90 34.00 -16.62
C ALA A 55 6.65 32.63 -15.98
N ALA A 56 6.24 31.63 -16.75
CA ALA A 56 6.11 30.25 -16.28
C ALA A 56 7.48 29.59 -16.01
N ALA A 57 8.48 29.85 -16.85
CA ALA A 57 9.85 29.37 -16.66
C ALA A 57 10.51 30.00 -15.41
N ASP A 58 10.37 31.31 -15.23
CA ASP A 58 10.95 32.02 -14.07
C ASP A 58 10.32 31.55 -12.74
N LYS A 59 9.04 31.16 -12.74
CA LYS A 59 8.37 30.60 -11.56
C LYS A 59 8.77 29.15 -11.27
N ALA A 60 9.02 28.35 -12.32
CA ALA A 60 9.53 26.98 -12.17
C ALA A 60 10.98 26.93 -11.67
N GLU A 61 11.76 27.99 -11.90
CA GLU A 61 13.12 28.11 -11.39
C GLU A 61 13.17 28.55 -9.92
N ALA A 62 12.20 29.35 -9.47
CA ALA A 62 12.09 29.78 -8.07
C ALA A 62 11.69 28.65 -7.08
N ASP A 63 11.03 27.60 -7.56
CA ASP A 63 10.64 26.43 -6.74
C ASP A 63 11.67 25.28 -6.78
N LYS A 64 12.79 25.44 -7.49
CA LYS A 64 13.94 24.55 -7.28
C LYS A 64 14.57 24.87 -5.94
N VAL A 65 14.29 24.02 -4.95
CA VAL A 65 15.14 23.89 -3.78
C VAL A 65 16.54 23.53 -4.28
N GLU A 66 17.41 24.52 -4.41
CA GLU A 66 18.83 24.30 -4.64
C GLU A 66 19.40 23.57 -3.42
N ALA A 67 19.40 22.23 -3.47
CA ALA A 67 20.44 21.46 -2.81
C ALA A 67 21.75 22.10 -3.25
N SER A 68 22.59 22.46 -2.29
CA SER A 68 23.73 23.38 -2.47
C SER A 68 24.79 22.79 -3.40
N ALA A 69 24.49 22.70 -4.69
CA ALA A 69 25.36 22.18 -5.73
C ALA A 69 26.44 23.24 -5.97
N GLY A 70 27.49 23.22 -5.14
CA GLY A 70 28.63 24.12 -5.23
C GLY A 70 28.97 24.91 -3.97
N LYS A 71 28.20 24.78 -2.87
CA LYS A 71 28.57 25.37 -1.57
C LYS A 71 29.06 24.27 -0.63
N ASN A 72 30.32 24.37 -0.18
CA ASN A 72 30.85 23.51 0.87
C ASN A 72 30.03 23.72 2.14
N VAL A 73 29.21 22.72 2.52
CA VAL A 73 28.49 22.71 3.78
C VAL A 73 29.48 22.35 4.89
N VAL A 74 29.91 23.35 5.66
CA VAL A 74 30.79 23.15 6.81
C VAL A 74 29.93 22.73 8.00
N ILE A 75 29.89 21.42 8.27
CA ILE A 75 29.22 20.85 9.45
C ILE A 75 30.22 20.83 10.60
N SER A 76 29.83 21.28 11.79
CA SER A 76 30.70 21.16 12.96
C SER A 76 30.87 19.69 13.36
N ALA A 77 32.01 19.33 13.95
CA ALA A 77 32.26 17.98 14.44
C ALA A 77 31.15 17.49 15.39
N SER A 78 30.61 18.39 16.24
CA SER A 78 29.52 18.07 17.15
C SER A 78 28.20 17.73 16.43
N VAL A 79 27.89 18.38 15.31
CA VAL A 79 26.69 18.07 14.52
C VAL A 79 26.88 16.78 13.74
N LEU A 80 28.09 16.53 13.23
CA LEU A 80 28.42 15.29 12.53
C LEU A 80 28.34 14.06 13.45
N GLU A 81 28.81 14.17 14.70
CA GLU A 81 28.67 13.09 15.68
C GLU A 81 27.22 12.84 16.09
N LYS A 82 26.41 13.91 16.25
CA LYS A 82 24.96 13.75 16.46
C LYS A 82 24.29 13.08 15.27
N LEU A 83 24.60 13.50 14.05
CA LEU A 83 24.01 12.94 12.84
C LEU A 83 24.35 11.44 12.69
N LYS A 84 25.58 11.05 13.00
CA LYS A 84 25.97 9.62 13.04
C LYS A 84 25.19 8.85 14.11
N ALA A 85 25.06 9.41 15.31
CA ALA A 85 24.30 8.78 16.39
C ALA A 85 22.81 8.63 16.03
N ASP A 86 22.23 9.64 15.39
CA ASP A 86 20.84 9.63 14.93
C ASP A 86 20.64 8.62 13.80
N ALA A 87 21.57 8.57 12.84
CA ALA A 87 21.57 7.57 11.79
C ALA A 87 21.68 6.14 12.36
N ALA A 88 22.58 5.92 13.32
CA ALA A 88 22.73 4.62 13.97
C ALA A 88 21.44 4.20 14.70
N ARG A 89 20.81 5.11 15.45
CA ARG A 89 19.50 4.85 16.09
C ARG A 89 18.41 4.55 15.07
N GLY A 90 18.43 5.24 13.93
CA GLY A 90 17.51 4.98 12.82
C GLY A 90 17.67 3.58 12.24
N VAL A 91 18.92 3.16 12.01
CA VAL A 91 19.24 1.81 11.52
C VAL A 91 18.79 0.75 12.52
N GLU A 92 19.11 0.89 13.81
CA GLU A 92 18.68 -0.06 14.85
C GLU A 92 17.15 -0.16 14.95
N ALA A 93 16.44 0.98 14.84
CA ALA A 93 14.98 0.98 14.87
C ALA A 93 14.38 0.29 13.64
N ALA A 94 14.96 0.53 12.46
CA ALA A 94 14.54 -0.12 11.22
C ALA A 94 14.78 -1.64 11.26
N GLU A 95 15.94 -2.08 11.77
CA GLU A 95 16.25 -3.50 11.94
C GLU A 95 15.28 -4.21 12.90
N LYS A 96 14.94 -3.57 14.03
CA LYS A 96 13.96 -4.11 14.97
C LYS A 96 12.57 -4.23 14.35
N LEU A 97 12.14 -3.21 13.60
CA LEU A 97 10.87 -3.24 12.90
C LEU A 97 10.84 -4.38 11.88
N ALA A 98 11.86 -4.46 11.02
CA ALA A 98 11.98 -5.51 10.01
C ALA A 98 12.00 -6.91 10.64
N ARG A 99 12.68 -7.10 11.78
CA ARG A 99 12.69 -8.38 12.51
C ARG A 99 11.32 -8.72 13.09
N ASN A 100 10.57 -7.74 13.59
CA ASN A 100 9.22 -7.94 14.11
C ASN A 100 8.22 -8.31 13.01
N GLU A 101 8.30 -7.66 11.85
CA GLU A 101 7.49 -7.98 10.67
C GLU A 101 7.80 -9.40 10.18
N ALA A 102 9.08 -9.75 10.02
CA ALA A 102 9.51 -11.10 9.65
C ALA A 102 9.06 -12.14 10.68
N SER A 103 9.16 -11.85 11.98
CA SER A 103 8.67 -12.75 13.03
C SER A 103 7.16 -12.95 12.97
N THR A 104 6.40 -11.90 12.72
CA THR A 104 4.93 -11.98 12.61
C THR A 104 4.54 -12.85 11.41
N PHE A 105 5.19 -12.62 10.27
CA PHE A 105 5.00 -13.40 9.05
C PHE A 105 5.31 -14.89 9.26
N VAL A 106 6.47 -15.21 9.84
CA VAL A 106 6.89 -16.59 10.11
C VAL A 106 5.98 -17.27 11.13
N LYS A 107 5.54 -16.57 12.18
CA LYS A 107 4.60 -17.12 13.18
C LYS A 107 3.26 -17.48 12.58
N ALA A 108 2.73 -16.68 11.66
CA ALA A 108 1.52 -17.02 10.93
C ALA A 108 1.69 -18.33 10.13
N HIS A 109 2.87 -18.53 9.54
CA HIS A 109 3.21 -19.76 8.82
C HIS A 109 3.48 -20.96 9.74
N ALA A 110 4.03 -20.75 10.93
CA ALA A 110 4.16 -21.78 11.94
C ALA A 110 2.79 -22.21 12.48
N ALA A 111 1.87 -21.26 12.73
CA ALA A 111 0.54 -21.54 13.23
C ALA A 111 -0.30 -22.43 12.28
N ARG A 112 -0.14 -22.27 10.97
CA ARG A 112 -0.76 -23.15 9.95
C ARG A 112 0.04 -24.43 9.66
N GLY A 113 1.17 -24.61 10.35
CA GLY A 113 2.05 -25.78 10.25
C GLY A 113 2.85 -25.89 8.95
N ALA A 114 3.01 -24.79 8.21
CA ALA A 114 3.91 -24.72 7.07
C ALA A 114 5.39 -24.71 7.51
N ILE A 115 5.68 -24.23 8.71
CA ILE A 115 7.01 -24.20 9.33
C ILE A 115 6.91 -24.81 10.73
N LYS A 116 7.95 -25.49 11.20
CA LYS A 116 8.02 -25.99 12.59
C LYS A 116 8.29 -24.83 13.55
N THR A 117 7.66 -24.83 14.71
CA THR A 117 7.88 -23.81 15.76
C THR A 117 9.36 -23.71 16.18
N SER A 118 10.07 -24.84 16.26
CA SER A 118 11.52 -24.88 16.55
C SER A 118 12.41 -24.28 15.45
N GLN A 119 11.84 -23.95 14.28
CA GLN A 119 12.54 -23.34 13.15
C GLN A 119 12.16 -21.87 12.94
N GLU A 120 11.28 -21.29 13.77
CA GLU A 120 10.82 -19.91 13.61
C GLU A 120 11.98 -18.91 13.60
N GLU A 121 12.87 -18.96 14.58
CA GLU A 121 14.01 -18.04 14.66
C GLU A 121 14.93 -18.15 13.45
N LYS A 122 15.20 -19.38 12.97
CA LYS A 122 16.03 -19.62 11.79
C LYS A 122 15.36 -19.10 10.51
N ALA A 123 14.04 -19.21 10.41
CA ALA A 123 13.29 -18.68 9.28
C ALA A 123 13.25 -17.15 9.30
N VAL A 124 13.14 -16.53 10.49
CA VAL A 124 13.26 -15.08 10.65
C VAL A 124 14.66 -14.60 10.27
N ASP A 125 15.71 -15.27 10.75
CA ASP A 125 17.09 -14.91 10.41
C ASP A 125 17.36 -15.08 8.90
N LEU A 126 16.80 -16.12 8.26
CA LEU A 126 16.89 -16.31 6.81
C LEU A 126 16.18 -15.19 6.04
N LEU A 127 14.99 -14.78 6.46
CA LEU A 127 14.25 -13.65 5.86
C LEU A 127 15.00 -12.33 6.03
N MET A 128 15.59 -12.10 7.20
CA MET A 128 16.39 -10.91 7.48
C MET A 128 17.71 -10.88 6.70
N ALA A 129 18.33 -12.05 6.47
CA ALA A 129 19.54 -12.16 5.65
C ALA A 129 19.23 -12.04 4.14
N SER A 130 18.00 -12.37 3.73
CA SER A 130 17.55 -12.22 2.34
C SER A 130 17.13 -10.77 2.06
N ALA A 131 17.55 -10.23 0.92
CA ALA A 131 17.22 -8.87 0.51
C ALA A 131 16.61 -8.83 -0.91
N GLY A 132 15.77 -7.82 -1.15
CA GLY A 132 15.15 -7.56 -2.44
C GLY A 132 14.37 -8.77 -2.98
N LYS A 133 14.61 -9.09 -4.25
CA LYS A 133 13.89 -10.15 -4.98
C LYS A 133 13.98 -11.54 -4.32
N MET A 134 15.09 -11.85 -3.63
CA MET A 134 15.23 -13.14 -2.95
C MET A 134 14.28 -13.25 -1.75
N ARG A 135 14.08 -12.15 -1.02
CA ARG A 135 13.12 -12.09 0.08
C ARG A 135 11.69 -12.27 -0.44
N GLU A 136 11.34 -11.56 -1.51
CA GLU A 136 10.03 -11.71 -2.17
C GLU A 136 9.78 -13.15 -2.62
N GLN A 137 10.79 -13.81 -3.19
CA GLN A 137 10.69 -15.22 -3.59
C GLN A 137 10.51 -16.16 -2.39
N LEU A 138 11.20 -15.89 -1.27
CA LEU A 138 11.06 -16.67 -0.03
C LEU A 138 9.68 -16.46 0.61
N GLU A 139 9.19 -15.23 0.68
CA GLU A 139 7.85 -14.93 1.20
C GLU A 139 6.76 -15.56 0.32
N THR A 140 6.92 -15.50 -1.00
CA THR A 140 6.02 -16.16 -1.96
C THR A 140 6.03 -17.68 -1.76
N PHE A 141 7.22 -18.28 -1.74
CA PHE A 141 7.39 -19.72 -1.52
C PHE A 141 6.75 -20.16 -0.19
N LEU A 142 7.01 -19.42 0.89
CA LEU A 142 6.40 -19.71 2.18
C LEU A 142 4.88 -19.61 2.07
N THR A 143 4.32 -18.56 1.49
CA THR A 143 2.87 -18.40 1.32
C THR A 143 2.23 -19.53 0.52
N GLU A 144 2.89 -20.02 -0.54
CA GLU A 144 2.41 -21.12 -1.38
C GLU A 144 2.47 -22.50 -0.70
N LEU A 145 3.18 -22.66 0.42
CA LEU A 145 3.17 -23.91 1.17
C LEU A 145 1.74 -24.22 1.64
N PRO A 146 1.27 -25.48 1.48
CA PRO A 146 -0.05 -25.88 1.92
C PRO A 146 -0.16 -25.86 3.44
N ASP A 147 -1.38 -25.66 3.93
CA ASP A 147 -1.66 -25.71 5.36
C ASP A 147 -1.50 -27.14 5.89
N ASN A 148 -0.55 -27.33 6.80
CA ASN A 148 -0.23 -28.61 7.39
C ASN A 148 -0.47 -28.57 8.90
N LYS A 149 -1.76 -28.50 9.28
CA LYS A 149 -2.21 -28.49 10.68
C LYS A 149 -1.79 -29.73 11.50
N LEU A 150 -1.25 -30.76 10.84
CA LEU A 150 -0.72 -31.98 11.47
C LEU A 150 0.74 -31.83 11.93
N ILE A 151 1.52 -30.87 11.41
CA ILE A 151 2.95 -30.71 11.75
C ILE A 151 3.13 -29.95 13.08
N THR A 152 2.18 -29.11 13.47
CA THR A 152 2.16 -28.46 14.79
C THR A 152 1.74 -29.39 15.93
N ALA A 153 1.17 -30.55 15.62
CA ALA A 153 0.93 -31.63 16.59
C ALA A 153 2.21 -32.42 16.95
N GLY A 154 3.34 -32.07 16.33
CA GLY A 154 4.58 -32.85 16.31
C GLY A 154 5.70 -32.36 17.22
N GLU A 155 5.44 -31.63 18.30
CA GLU A 155 6.24 -31.86 19.53
C GLU A 155 5.77 -33.20 20.12
N LEU A 156 6.21 -34.27 19.44
CA LEU A 156 5.93 -35.67 19.71
C LEU A 156 6.50 -36.05 21.09
N GLY A 157 5.73 -35.72 22.13
CA GLY A 157 6.06 -35.95 23.54
C GLY A 157 4.95 -35.51 24.50
N SER A 158 3.96 -34.72 24.07
CA SER A 158 2.84 -34.25 24.91
C SER A 158 1.56 -35.10 24.82
N GLY A 159 1.64 -36.33 24.33
CA GLY A 159 0.56 -37.33 24.47
C GLY A 159 -0.80 -36.93 23.90
N HIS A 160 -0.85 -36.08 22.87
CA HIS A 160 -2.10 -35.70 22.21
C HIS A 160 -2.19 -36.38 20.84
N ASP A 161 -2.66 -37.63 20.86
CA ASP A 161 -3.17 -38.31 19.67
C ASP A 161 -4.27 -37.46 19.03
N GLY A 162 -4.38 -37.53 17.71
CA GLY A 162 -5.27 -36.71 16.86
C GLY A 162 -6.78 -36.73 17.18
N SER A 163 -7.22 -37.41 18.24
CA SER A 163 -8.54 -37.23 18.87
C SER A 163 -8.61 -36.01 19.81
N ALA A 164 -7.47 -35.39 20.13
CA ALA A 164 -7.38 -34.35 21.15
C ALA A 164 -7.57 -32.92 20.62
N ILE A 165 -7.56 -32.70 19.30
CA ILE A 165 -7.82 -31.36 18.72
C ILE A 165 -9.30 -31.00 18.84
N GLU A 166 -10.23 -31.93 18.57
CA GLU A 166 -11.67 -31.70 18.78
C GLU A 166 -12.02 -31.60 20.26
N ALA A 167 -11.30 -32.34 21.09
CA ALA A 167 -11.56 -32.41 22.52
C ALA A 167 -10.93 -31.22 23.30
N SER A 168 -9.78 -30.67 22.83
CA SER A 168 -9.22 -29.40 23.32
C SER A 168 -10.14 -28.23 22.99
N SER A 169 -10.72 -28.18 21.79
CA SER A 169 -11.72 -27.15 21.47
C SER A 169 -12.97 -27.26 22.36
N ALA A 170 -13.40 -28.46 22.72
CA ALA A 170 -14.52 -28.64 23.65
C ALA A 170 -14.17 -28.18 25.07
N ALA A 171 -12.95 -28.41 25.55
CA ALA A 171 -12.49 -27.92 26.85
C ALA A 171 -12.36 -26.39 26.88
N ASP A 172 -11.84 -25.78 25.81
CA ASP A 172 -11.73 -24.33 25.69
C ASP A 172 -13.10 -23.66 25.58
N GLU A 173 -14.03 -24.26 24.82
CA GLU A 173 -15.42 -23.80 24.74
C GLU A 173 -16.14 -23.93 26.09
N LEU A 174 -15.94 -25.04 26.81
CA LEU A 174 -16.49 -25.23 28.16
C LEU A 174 -15.97 -24.16 29.11
N HIS A 175 -14.66 -23.92 29.10
CA HIS A 175 -14.00 -22.94 29.95
C HIS A 175 -14.53 -21.53 29.65
N LYS A 176 -14.68 -21.16 28.37
CA LYS A 176 -15.23 -19.87 27.97
C LYS A 176 -16.68 -19.69 28.42
N LEU A 177 -17.53 -20.67 28.15
CA LEU A 177 -18.94 -20.66 28.58
C LEU A 177 -19.08 -20.60 30.10
N ALA A 178 -18.27 -21.37 30.83
CA ALA A 178 -18.28 -21.37 32.29
C ALA A 178 -17.78 -20.03 32.85
N THR A 179 -16.78 -19.41 32.22
CA THR A 179 -16.26 -18.09 32.62
C THR A 179 -17.30 -17.00 32.37
N ASP A 180 -17.91 -16.97 31.18
CA ASP A 180 -18.93 -16.00 30.82
C ASP A 180 -20.15 -16.12 31.76
N TYR A 181 -20.60 -17.35 32.01
CA TYR A 181 -21.71 -17.63 32.92
C TYR A 181 -21.39 -17.25 34.38
N ALA A 182 -20.16 -17.52 34.84
CA ALA A 182 -19.70 -17.13 36.18
C ALA A 182 -19.68 -15.61 36.36
N LEU A 183 -19.22 -14.87 35.35
CA LEU A 183 -19.17 -13.40 35.37
C LEU A 183 -20.57 -12.79 35.34
N GLU A 184 -21.45 -13.32 34.48
CA GLU A 184 -22.81 -12.79 34.32
C GLU A 184 -23.70 -13.08 35.54
N ASN A 185 -23.62 -14.29 36.10
CA ASN A 185 -24.49 -14.73 37.20
C ASN A 185 -23.84 -14.59 38.58
N LYS A 186 -22.59 -14.08 38.67
CA LYS A 186 -21.82 -13.92 39.91
C LYS A 186 -21.72 -15.21 40.74
N VAL A 187 -21.61 -16.35 40.06
CA VAL A 187 -21.43 -17.66 40.69
C VAL A 187 -19.97 -18.09 40.61
N SER A 188 -19.55 -19.02 41.46
CA SER A 188 -18.18 -19.55 41.38
C SER A 188 -17.97 -20.32 40.08
N TYR A 189 -16.75 -20.32 39.57
CA TYR A 189 -16.39 -21.04 38.34
C TYR A 189 -16.78 -22.52 38.39
N GLY A 190 -16.62 -23.19 39.54
CA GLY A 190 -17.03 -24.59 39.72
C GLY A 190 -18.54 -24.81 39.59
N GLN A 191 -19.34 -23.89 40.12
CA GLN A 191 -20.81 -23.94 39.97
C GLN A 191 -21.24 -23.63 38.54
N ALA A 192 -20.61 -22.62 37.90
CA ALA A 192 -20.86 -22.30 36.50
C ALA A 192 -20.55 -23.48 35.58
N THR A 193 -19.44 -24.18 35.82
CA THR A 193 -19.05 -25.37 35.06
C THR A 193 -20.08 -26.50 35.18
N GLN A 194 -20.61 -26.75 36.39
CA GLN A 194 -21.68 -27.75 36.59
C GLN A 194 -22.99 -27.37 35.90
N ILE A 195 -23.35 -26.09 35.91
CA ILE A 195 -24.56 -25.59 35.25
C ILE A 195 -24.42 -25.70 33.73
N VAL A 196 -23.28 -25.26 33.18
CA VAL A 196 -22.97 -25.39 31.75
C VAL A 196 -22.89 -26.86 31.33
N ALA A 197 -22.33 -27.74 32.16
CA ALA A 197 -22.31 -29.18 31.93
C ALA A 197 -23.71 -29.80 31.89
N SER A 198 -24.64 -29.32 32.73
CA SER A 198 -26.03 -29.78 32.74
C SER A 198 -26.82 -29.30 31.51
N GLN A 199 -26.46 -28.13 30.98
CA GLN A 199 -27.08 -27.56 29.77
C GLN A 199 -26.49 -28.12 28.47
N LYS A 200 -25.21 -28.50 28.48
CA LYS A 200 -24.47 -29.03 27.33
C LYS A 200 -23.66 -30.28 27.71
N PRO A 201 -24.33 -31.43 27.93
CA PRO A 201 -23.68 -32.65 28.42
C PRO A 201 -22.69 -33.25 27.41
N GLU A 202 -22.93 -33.11 26.11
CA GLU A 202 -22.03 -33.61 25.05
C GLU A 202 -20.68 -32.88 25.05
N LEU A 203 -20.71 -31.56 25.28
CA LEU A 203 -19.52 -30.72 25.33
C LEU A 203 -18.71 -31.01 26.61
N TYR A 204 -19.39 -31.28 27.73
CA TYR A 204 -18.74 -31.70 28.97
C TYR A 204 -18.10 -33.10 28.88
N ALA A 205 -18.77 -34.05 28.25
CA ALA A 205 -18.22 -35.38 28.00
C ALA A 205 -16.98 -35.32 27.09
N ALA A 206 -17.03 -34.52 26.02
CA ALA A 206 -15.90 -34.29 25.12
C ALA A 206 -14.71 -33.62 25.85
N ALA A 207 -14.96 -32.63 26.70
CA ALA A 207 -13.94 -31.95 27.49
C ALA A 207 -13.28 -32.89 28.53
N ASN A 208 -14.06 -33.75 29.20
CA ASN A 208 -13.54 -34.68 30.20
C ASN A 208 -12.71 -35.81 29.59
N LYS A 209 -12.97 -36.20 28.34
CA LYS A 209 -12.17 -37.21 27.62
C LYS A 209 -10.69 -36.78 27.44
N VAL A 210 -10.40 -35.47 27.45
CA VAL A 210 -9.03 -34.91 27.37
C VAL A 210 -8.27 -35.02 28.69
N THR A 211 -8.96 -34.92 29.82
CA THR A 211 -8.31 -34.79 31.14
C THR A 211 -7.94 -36.13 31.79
N GLY A 212 -8.15 -37.24 31.08
CA GLY A 212 -7.70 -38.58 31.50
C GLY A 212 -8.34 -39.10 32.79
N LYS A 213 -9.47 -38.54 33.23
CA LYS A 213 -10.09 -38.86 34.52
C LYS A 213 -11.32 -39.77 34.47
N GLY A 214 -11.58 -40.43 33.34
CA GLY A 214 -12.89 -41.04 33.09
C GLY A 214 -12.94 -42.42 32.44
N GLU A 215 -11.85 -43.18 32.40
CA GLU A 215 -11.92 -44.60 32.00
C GLU A 215 -11.11 -45.48 32.97
N GLU A 216 -11.59 -45.56 34.22
CA GLU A 216 -11.47 -46.75 35.06
C GLU A 216 -12.84 -47.01 35.70
N GLU A 217 -13.73 -47.67 34.95
CA GLU A 217 -14.65 -48.75 35.37
C GLU A 217 -15.55 -49.19 34.21
#